data_AF-A0A943G937-F1
#
_entry.id   AF-A0A943G937-F1
#
_cell.length_a   1.000
_cell.length_b   1.000
_cell.length_c   1.000
_cell.angle_alpha   90.00
_cell.angle_beta   90.00
_cell.angle_gamma   90.00
#
_symmetry.space_group_name_H-M   'P 1'
#
loop_
_entity.id
_entity.type
_entity.pdbx_description
1 polymer ?
#
loop_
_entity_poly.entity_id
_entity_poly.type
_entity_poly.pdbx_seq_one_letter_code
_entity_poly.pdbx_strand_id
1 'polypeptide(L)'
;APEFSEVAAKVRELLTDSVFVAHNDRFDYGLLEKIFLNAGLEFNEMLRVDTVDLARVFYPTFEKYGLESLSEKLDLAHDHPHAAVSDAYATAELLLKIEAADFLF
;
A
#
# COMPACT_ATOMS: atom_id res chain seq x y z
N ALA A 1 -15.06 -6.50 16.67
CA ALA A 1 -14.72 -5.25 15.96
C ALA A 1 -16.01 -4.69 15.35
N PRO A 2 -16.12 -3.39 15.06
CA PRO A 2 -17.26 -2.84 14.34
C PRO A 2 -17.34 -3.42 12.92
N GLU A 3 -18.54 -3.43 12.35
CA GLU A 3 -18.76 -3.70 10.94
C GLU A 3 -18.15 -2.59 10.08
N PHE A 4 -17.74 -2.91 8.85
CA PHE A 4 -17.15 -1.89 7.98
C PHE A 4 -18.12 -0.73 7.70
N SER A 5 -19.42 -1.01 7.55
CA SER A 5 -20.45 0.01 7.33
C SER A 5 -20.52 1.06 8.45
N GLU A 6 -20.14 0.71 9.68
CA GLU A 6 -20.11 1.63 10.83
C GLU A 6 -18.92 2.61 10.75
N VAL A 7 -17.85 2.25 10.05
CA VAL A 7 -16.62 3.06 9.92
C VAL A 7 -16.39 3.60 8.51
N ALA A 8 -17.13 3.13 7.51
CA ALA A 8 -16.87 3.40 6.10
C ALA A 8 -16.87 4.92 5.79
N ALA A 9 -17.79 5.69 6.38
CA ALA A 9 -17.80 7.14 6.21
C ALA A 9 -16.50 7.80 6.69
N LYS A 10 -15.95 7.34 7.82
CA LYS A 10 -14.69 7.86 8.36
C LYS A 10 -13.50 7.43 7.51
N VAL A 11 -13.48 6.18 7.05
CA VAL A 11 -12.44 5.69 6.13
C VAL A 11 -12.46 6.51 4.83
N ARG A 12 -13.64 6.78 4.27
CA ARG A 12 -13.77 7.61 3.05
C ARG A 12 -13.23 9.03 3.26
N GLU A 13 -13.50 9.64 4.41
CA GLU A 13 -12.95 10.95 4.76
C GLU A 13 -11.41 10.92 4.76
N LEU A 14 -10.80 9.88 5.34
CA LEU A 14 -9.34 9.71 5.37
C LEU A 14 -8.74 9.48 3.98
N LEU A 15 -9.49 8.87 3.06
CA LEU A 15 -9.04 8.59 1.70
C LEU A 15 -9.25 9.79 0.74
N THR A 16 -10.09 10.76 1.10
CA THR A 16 -10.37 11.92 0.25
C THR A 16 -9.10 12.76 0.06
N ASP A 17 -8.84 13.22 -1.16
CA ASP A 17 -7.65 14.00 -1.55
C ASP A 17 -6.30 13.33 -1.22
N SER A 18 -6.28 12.00 -1.14
CA SER A 18 -5.07 11.21 -0.90
C SER A 18 -4.66 10.36 -2.11
N VAL A 19 -3.40 9.93 -2.13
CA VAL A 19 -2.89 8.93 -3.08
C VAL A 19 -2.88 7.58 -2.38
N PHE A 20 -3.51 6.57 -2.98
CA PHE A 20 -3.52 5.21 -2.47
C PHE A 20 -2.21 4.51 -2.82
N VAL A 21 -1.42 4.18 -1.81
CA VAL A 21 -0.15 3.46 -1.97
C VAL A 21 -0.30 2.06 -1.41
N ALA A 22 0.08 1.06 -2.20
CA ALA A 22 0.05 -0.35 -1.78
C ALA A 22 1.18 -1.15 -2.43
N HIS A 23 1.36 -2.39 -1.98
CA HIS A 23 2.34 -3.32 -2.53
C HIS A 23 1.61 -4.45 -3.26
N ASN A 24 1.51 -4.35 -4.60
CA ASN A 24 0.52 -5.06 -5.44
C ASN A 24 -0.89 -4.45 -5.32
N ASP A 25 -1.01 -3.19 -5.74
CA ASP A 25 -2.14 -2.31 -5.42
C ASP A 25 -3.50 -2.81 -5.92
N ARG A 26 -3.51 -3.59 -7.02
CA ARG A 26 -4.71 -4.17 -7.62
C ARG A 26 -5.50 -5.03 -6.65
N PHE A 27 -4.82 -5.72 -5.74
CA PHE A 27 -5.47 -6.57 -4.75
C PHE A 27 -6.19 -5.72 -3.69
N ASP A 28 -5.46 -4.87 -2.98
CA ASP A 28 -6.00 -4.07 -1.89
C ASP A 28 -7.04 -3.05 -2.36
N TYR A 29 -6.79 -2.40 -3.51
CA TYR A 29 -7.74 -1.45 -4.09
C TYR A 29 -9.04 -2.13 -4.48
N GLY A 30 -8.98 -3.32 -5.09
CA GLY A 30 -10.19 -4.08 -5.45
C GLY A 30 -10.97 -4.58 -4.23
N LEU A 31 -10.27 -4.95 -3.15
CA LEU A 31 -10.92 -5.28 -1.88
C LEU A 31 -11.61 -4.04 -1.29
N LEU A 32 -10.92 -2.90 -1.26
CA LEU A 32 -11.42 -1.64 -0.72
C LEU A 32 -12.68 -1.17 -1.47
N GLU A 33 -12.64 -1.19 -2.80
CA GLU A 33 -13.79 -0.87 -3.65
C GLU A 33 -14.99 -1.76 -3.32
N LYS A 34 -14.77 -3.08 -3.24
CA LYS A 34 -15.82 -4.05 -2.94
C LYS A 34 -16.46 -3.82 -1.58
N ILE A 35 -15.67 -3.53 -0.53
CA ILE A 35 -16.22 -3.32 0.81
C ILE A 35 -16.99 -1.99 0.92
N PHE A 36 -16.59 -0.94 0.19
CA PHE A 36 -17.36 0.29 0.09
C PHE A 36 -18.69 0.09 -0.63
N LEU A 37 -18.69 -0.61 -1.76
CA LEU A 37 -19.91 -0.95 -2.49
C LEU A 37 -20.88 -1.77 -1.63
N ASN A 38 -20.37 -2.75 -0.89
CA ASN A 38 -21.19 -3.56 0.04
C ASN A 38 -21.76 -2.73 1.20
N ALA A 39 -21.09 -1.65 1.61
CA ALA A 39 -21.59 -0.70 2.60
C ALA A 39 -22.60 0.32 2.01
N GLY A 40 -22.93 0.21 0.72
CA GLY A 40 -23.85 1.13 0.04
C GLY A 40 -23.26 2.51 -0.22
N LEU A 41 -21.92 2.62 -0.24
CA LEU A 41 -21.21 3.87 -0.51
C LEU A 41 -20.51 3.77 -1.87
N GLU A 42 -20.56 4.86 -2.64
CA GLU A 42 -19.75 4.99 -3.85
C GLU A 42 -18.26 5.07 -3.48
N PHE A 43 -17.45 4.36 -4.25
CA PHE A 43 -15.99 4.40 -4.16
C PHE A 43 -15.45 5.27 -5.29
N ASN A 44 -14.98 6.46 -4.95
CA ASN A 44 -14.43 7.39 -5.93
C ASN A 44 -13.07 6.88 -6.41
N GLU A 45 -12.78 7.09 -7.69
CA GLU A 45 -11.47 6.78 -8.24
C GLU A 45 -10.38 7.60 -7.55
N MET A 46 -9.33 6.92 -7.09
CA MET A 46 -8.18 7.53 -6.43
C MET A 46 -6.95 7.43 -7.32
N LEU A 47 -6.03 8.39 -7.17
CA LEU A 47 -4.66 8.20 -7.66
C LEU A 47 -4.02 7.03 -6.90
N ARG A 48 -3.25 6.22 -7.62
CA ARG A 48 -2.69 4.97 -7.10
C ARG A 48 -1.21 4.86 -7.41
N VAL A 49 -0.48 4.26 -6.48
CA VAL A 49 0.94 3.93 -6.63
C VAL A 49 1.15 2.49 -6.17
N ASP A 50 1.71 1.68 -7.06
CA ASP A 50 2.16 0.34 -6.72
C ASP A 50 3.67 0.35 -6.42
N THR A 51 4.03 0.03 -5.19
CA THR A 51 5.42 -0.04 -4.75
C THR A 51 6.18 -1.21 -5.38
N VAL A 52 5.52 -2.24 -5.92
CA VAL A 52 6.17 -3.29 -6.72
C VAL A 52 6.74 -2.70 -8.00
N ASP A 53 5.95 -1.88 -8.71
CA ASP A 53 6.36 -1.27 -9.96
C ASP A 53 7.44 -0.22 -9.72
N LEU A 54 7.31 0.60 -8.67
CA LEU A 54 8.39 1.51 -8.26
C LEU A 54 9.67 0.74 -7.91
N ALA A 55 9.59 -0.32 -7.10
CA ALA A 55 10.76 -1.09 -6.71
C ALA A 55 11.47 -1.70 -7.92
N ARG A 56 10.73 -2.16 -8.95
CA ARG A 56 11.32 -2.66 -10.22
C ARG A 56 12.07 -1.58 -10.99
N VAL A 57 11.60 -0.35 -10.96
CA VAL A 57 12.25 0.78 -11.64
C VAL A 57 13.54 1.17 -10.91
N PHE A 58 13.49 1.31 -9.58
CA PHE A 58 14.61 1.82 -8.78
C PHE A 58 15.63 0.75 -8.38
N TYR A 59 15.22 -0.51 -8.28
CA TYR A 59 16.08 -1.65 -7.92
C TYR A 59 16.08 -2.75 -8.98
N PRO A 60 16.35 -2.44 -10.27
CA PRO A 60 16.08 -3.34 -11.39
C PRO A 60 16.86 -4.66 -11.36
N THR A 61 17.92 -4.75 -10.56
CA THR A 61 18.75 -5.95 -10.42
C THR A 61 18.26 -6.90 -9.35
N PHE A 62 17.18 -6.59 -8.62
CA PHE A 62 16.65 -7.49 -7.60
C PHE A 62 15.89 -8.66 -8.24
N GLU A 63 16.12 -9.87 -7.72
CA GLU A 63 15.49 -11.09 -8.23
C GLU A 63 14.00 -11.23 -7.85
N LYS A 64 13.60 -10.65 -6.71
CA LYS A 64 12.26 -10.75 -6.14
C LYS A 64 11.82 -9.40 -5.60
N TYR A 65 10.53 -9.11 -5.75
CA TYR A 65 9.90 -7.84 -5.38
C TYR A 65 8.70 -8.04 -4.46
N GLY A 66 8.57 -9.18 -3.80
CA GLY A 66 7.57 -9.33 -2.73
C GLY A 66 8.00 -8.55 -1.51
N LEU A 67 7.04 -8.05 -0.72
CA LEU A 67 7.29 -7.14 0.39
C LEU A 67 8.32 -7.70 1.37
N GLU A 68 8.19 -8.97 1.78
CA GLU A 68 9.16 -9.65 2.65
C GLU A 68 10.58 -9.64 2.07
N SER A 69 10.74 -10.01 0.79
CA SER A 69 12.05 -10.01 0.13
C SER A 69 12.66 -8.61 -0.01
N LEU A 70 11.83 -7.58 -0.19
CA LEU A 70 12.29 -6.19 -0.24
C LEU A 70 12.64 -5.68 1.15
N SER A 71 11.84 -6.01 2.16
CA SER A 71 12.09 -5.66 3.56
C SER A 71 13.43 -6.22 4.03
N GLU A 72 13.72 -7.49 3.75
CA GLU A 72 15.01 -8.11 4.07
C GLU A 72 16.18 -7.43 3.36
N LYS A 73 16.04 -7.12 2.06
CA LYS A 73 17.13 -6.55 1.26
C LYS A 73 17.41 -5.09 1.56
N LEU A 74 16.37 -4.33 1.89
CA LEU A 74 16.43 -2.88 2.09
C LEU A 74 16.44 -2.48 3.56
N ASP A 75 16.47 -3.46 4.48
CA ASP A 75 16.49 -3.27 5.93
C ASP A 75 15.27 -2.44 6.38
N LEU A 76 14.07 -2.91 6.02
CA LEU A 76 12.79 -2.31 6.41
C LEU A 76 12.18 -3.05 7.61
N ALA A 77 11.48 -2.32 8.47
CA ALA A 77 10.76 -2.92 9.59
C ALA A 77 9.55 -3.72 9.09
N HIS A 78 9.62 -5.05 9.23
CA HIS A 78 8.55 -5.97 8.82
C HIS A 78 8.37 -7.09 9.85
N ASP A 79 8.14 -6.71 11.10
CA ASP A 79 8.18 -7.60 12.27
C ASP A 79 7.11 -8.70 12.26
N HIS A 80 5.97 -8.46 11.61
CA HIS A 80 4.85 -9.39 11.56
C HIS A 80 4.28 -9.51 10.13
N PRO A 81 4.96 -10.23 9.23
CA PRO A 81 4.48 -10.43 7.87
C PRO A 81 3.05 -10.97 7.83
N HIS A 82 2.26 -10.49 6.87
CA HIS A 82 0.83 -10.83 6.68
C HIS A 82 -0.13 -10.23 7.72
N ALA A 83 0.36 -9.48 8.71
CA ALA A 83 -0.51 -8.61 9.48
C ALA A 83 -0.71 -7.31 8.71
N ALA A 84 -1.96 -6.98 8.36
CA ALA A 84 -2.31 -5.83 7.51
C ALA A 84 -1.64 -4.51 7.94
N VAL A 85 -1.53 -4.26 9.25
CA VAL A 85 -0.85 -3.08 9.79
C VAL A 85 0.66 -3.12 9.56
N SER A 86 1.29 -4.27 9.77
CA SER A 86 2.73 -4.47 9.53
C SER A 86 3.07 -4.33 8.04
N ASP A 87 2.24 -4.90 7.17
CA ASP A 87 2.41 -4.78 5.72
C ASP A 87 2.23 -3.33 5.25
N ALA A 88 1.27 -2.59 5.81
CA ALA A 88 1.07 -1.17 5.53
C ALA A 88 2.27 -0.31 5.96
N TYR A 89 2.84 -0.58 7.15
CA TYR A 89 4.05 0.13 7.61
C TYR A 89 5.26 -0.18 6.72
N ALA A 90 5.53 -1.46 6.43
CA ALA A 90 6.64 -1.84 5.55
C ALA A 90 6.48 -1.26 4.14
N THR A 91 5.26 -1.18 3.61
CA THR A 91 4.96 -0.53 2.33
C THR A 91 5.26 0.97 2.36
N ALA A 92 4.91 1.66 3.45
CA ALA A 92 5.22 3.07 3.63
C ALA A 92 6.74 3.31 3.74
N GLU A 93 7.45 2.47 4.51
CA GLU A 93 8.92 2.55 4.59
C GLU A 93 9.59 2.28 3.25
N LEU A 94 9.10 1.31 2.48
CA LEU A 94 9.59 1.05 1.12
C LEU A 94 9.44 2.27 0.21
N LEU A 95 8.29 2.94 0.24
CA LEU A 95 8.06 4.17 -0.54
C LEU A 95 9.07 5.26 -0.15
N LEU A 96 9.26 5.51 1.15
CA LEU A 96 10.22 6.50 1.64
C LEU A 96 11.66 6.14 1.26
N LYS A 97 12.01 4.85 1.26
CA LYS A 97 13.33 4.37 0.82
C LYS A 97 13.56 4.64 -0.67
N ILE A 98 12.53 4.44 -1.49
CA ILE A 98 12.59 4.71 -2.93
C ILE A 98 12.71 6.21 -3.20
N GLU A 99 11.91 7.04 -2.52
CA GLU A 99 12.00 8.51 -2.63
C GLU A 99 13.40 9.01 -2.25
N ALA A 100 13.98 8.51 -1.15
CA ALA A 100 15.33 8.86 -0.75
C ALA A 100 16.40 8.41 -1.77
N ALA A 101 16.17 7.32 -2.50
CA ALA A 101 17.06 6.83 -3.55
C ALA A 101 17.00 7.68 -4.83
N ASP A 102 15.86 8.33 -5.12
CA ASP A 102 15.71 9.23 -6.27
C ASP A 102 16.68 10.42 -6.19
N PHE A 103 16.93 10.94 -4.99
CA PHE A 103 17.89 12.04 -4.77
C PHE A 103 19.37 11.65 -4.89
N LEU A 104 19.68 10.38 -5.15
CA LEU A 104 21.05 9.90 -5.35
C LEU A 104 21.43 9.78 -6.84
N PHE A 105 20.51 10.09 -7.75
CA PHE A 105 20.71 10.19 -9.20
C PHE A 105 20.55 11.64 -9.69
#